data_AF-A0A075FU11-F1
#
_entry.id   AF-A0A075FU11-F1
#
_cell.length_a   1.000
_cell.length_b   1.000
_cell.length_c   1.000
_cell.angle_alpha   90.00
_cell.angle_beta   90.00
_cell.angle_gamma   90.00
#
_symmetry.space_group_name_H-M   'P 1'
#
loop_
_entity.id
_entity.type
_entity.pdbx_description
1 polymer ?
#
loop_
_entity_poly.entity_id
_entity_poly.type
_entity_poly.pdbx_seq_one_letter_code
_entity_poly.pdbx_strand_id
1 'polypeptide(L)'
;MLWVKRENRKSRTGIIQQLNQWDAVKDPLWIFPEGTTSSFGELGPFKMGVFKAAENSGHMIQPLVFCYDNTQVDWGNTGTEKDLFKSILDFYKNKIHTNVYCFWMEPMKVGSGEAQKVADELRRRMLIYIRRFERERNG
;
A
#
# COMPACT_ATOMS: atom_id res chain seq x y z
N MET A 1 -3.24 -12.49 14.13
CA MET A 1 -2.66 -11.14 13.96
C MET A 1 -1.21 -11.29 13.55
N LEU A 2 -0.83 -10.86 12.34
CA LEU A 2 0.57 -10.81 11.91
C LEU A 2 1.19 -9.51 12.42
N TRP A 3 2.23 -9.59 13.26
CA TRP A 3 2.88 -8.41 13.84
C TRP A 3 4.40 -8.46 13.66
N VAL A 4 4.97 -7.42 13.06
CA VAL A 4 6.41 -7.30 12.79
C VAL A 4 7.02 -6.29 13.75
N LYS A 5 7.90 -6.76 14.65
CA LYS A 5 8.83 -5.87 15.39
C LYS A 5 9.92 -5.40 14.44
N ARG A 6 9.92 -4.11 14.08
CA ARG A 6 10.86 -3.54 13.07
C ARG A 6 12.32 -3.67 13.52
N GLU A 7 12.55 -3.59 14.83
CA GLU A 7 13.82 -3.73 15.53
C GLU A 7 14.36 -5.18 15.58
N ASN A 8 13.51 -6.18 15.30
CA ASN A 8 13.88 -7.58 15.37
C ASN A 8 13.81 -8.26 14.00
N ARG A 9 14.96 -8.40 13.32
CA ARG A 9 15.04 -9.08 12.01
C ARG A 9 14.46 -10.51 12.03
N LYS A 10 14.54 -11.25 13.15
CA LYS A 10 13.96 -12.61 13.26
C LYS A 10 12.42 -12.58 13.30
N SER A 11 11.81 -11.51 13.80
CA SER A 11 10.35 -11.32 13.75
C SER A 11 9.85 -11.24 12.31
N ARG A 12 10.62 -10.62 11.40
CA ARG A 12 10.26 -10.51 9.99
C ARG A 12 10.23 -11.85 9.27
N THR A 13 11.21 -12.73 9.52
CA THR A 13 11.25 -14.07 8.92
C THR A 13 10.08 -14.94 9.39
N GLY A 14 9.77 -14.93 10.69
CA GLY A 14 8.64 -15.68 11.24
C GLY A 14 7.29 -15.23 10.66
N ILE A 15 7.11 -13.93 10.45
CA ILE A 15 5.89 -13.39 9.84
C ILE A 15 5.77 -13.74 8.35
N ILE A 16 6.88 -13.76 7.60
CA ILE A 16 6.85 -14.22 6.20
C ILE A 16 6.42 -15.68 6.11
N GLN A 17 6.91 -16.53 7.02
CA GLN A 17 6.51 -17.94 7.05
C GLN A 17 5.02 -18.10 7.39
N GLN A 18 4.51 -17.33 8.35
CA GLN A 18 3.07 -17.31 8.66
C GLN A 18 2.25 -16.80 7.48
N LEU A 19 2.71 -15.77 6.78
CA LEU A 19 2.04 -15.22 5.59
C LEU A 19 1.94 -16.26 4.46
N ASN A 20 3.01 -17.05 4.25
CA ASN A 20 3.02 -18.11 3.23
C ASN A 20 2.02 -19.25 3.54
N GLN A 21 1.69 -19.45 4.82
CA GLN A 21 0.76 -20.49 5.28
C GLN A 21 -0.64 -19.93 5.58
N TRP A 22 -0.85 -18.63 5.33
CA TRP A 22 -2.07 -17.96 5.71
C TRP A 22 -3.21 -18.31 4.75
N ASP A 23 -4.37 -18.64 5.30
CA ASP A 23 -5.60 -18.85 4.55
C ASP A 23 -6.29 -17.50 4.30
N ALA A 24 -5.97 -16.88 3.17
CA ALA A 24 -6.50 -15.56 2.82
C ALA A 24 -8.00 -15.60 2.43
N VAL A 25 -8.55 -16.79 2.17
CA VAL A 25 -9.98 -16.96 1.84
C VAL A 25 -10.80 -16.95 3.13
N LYS A 26 -10.34 -17.66 4.15
CA LYS A 26 -10.99 -17.70 5.46
C LYS A 26 -10.77 -16.41 6.26
N ASP A 27 -9.54 -15.90 6.23
CA ASP A 27 -9.13 -14.74 7.01
C ASP A 27 -8.48 -13.68 6.09
N PRO A 28 -9.27 -12.78 5.45
CA PRO A 28 -8.72 -11.80 4.53
C PRO A 28 -7.69 -10.86 5.17
N LEU A 29 -6.62 -10.55 4.43
CA LEU A 29 -5.52 -9.69 4.86
C LEU A 29 -5.47 -8.39 4.07
N TRP A 30 -5.38 -7.28 4.78
CA TRP A 30 -5.05 -5.99 4.20
C TRP A 30 -3.55 -5.75 4.29
N ILE A 31 -2.92 -5.47 3.15
CA ILE A 31 -1.47 -5.28 3.06
C ILE A 31 -1.20 -4.00 2.27
N PHE A 32 -0.39 -3.12 2.85
CA PHE A 32 0.18 -1.95 2.18
C PHE A 32 1.56 -2.32 1.63
N PRO A 33 1.71 -2.58 0.32
CA PRO A 33 2.91 -3.22 -0.23
C PRO A 33 4.15 -2.33 -0.14
N GLU A 34 4.02 -1.01 -0.07
CA GLU A 34 5.13 -0.06 0.18
C GLU A 34 5.72 -0.23 1.59
N GLY A 35 4.89 -0.69 2.53
CA GLY A 35 5.22 -0.84 3.95
C GLY A 35 5.64 0.48 4.63
N THR A 36 5.22 1.60 4.04
CA THR A 36 5.30 2.99 4.54
C THR A 36 4.22 3.79 3.80
N THR A 37 3.89 4.98 4.28
CA THR A 37 3.04 5.93 3.57
C THR A 37 3.84 6.65 2.48
N SER A 38 3.15 7.02 1.40
CA SER A 38 3.70 7.76 0.26
C SER A 38 3.18 9.19 0.23
N SER A 39 3.93 10.07 -0.42
CA SER A 39 3.55 11.45 -0.62
C SER A 39 2.38 11.57 -1.59
N PHE A 40 1.63 12.67 -1.50
CA PHE A 40 0.52 12.95 -2.42
C PHE A 40 0.97 12.86 -3.89
N GLY A 41 0.18 12.16 -4.72
CA GLY A 41 0.45 11.97 -6.14
C GLY A 41 1.56 10.94 -6.44
N GLU A 42 2.16 10.36 -5.41
CA GLU A 42 3.25 9.39 -5.51
C GLU A 42 2.83 7.99 -5.06
N LEU A 43 3.56 6.99 -5.58
CA LEU A 43 3.47 5.62 -5.12
C LEU A 43 4.89 5.04 -5.12
N GLY A 44 5.38 4.74 -3.93
CA GLY A 44 6.68 4.13 -3.69
C GLY A 44 6.80 2.72 -4.27
N PRO A 45 8.02 2.16 -4.25
CA PRO A 45 8.25 0.79 -4.71
C PRO A 45 7.58 -0.23 -3.78
N PHE A 46 7.02 -1.27 -4.37
CA PHE A 46 6.40 -2.35 -3.61
C PHE A 46 7.45 -3.29 -3.03
N LYS A 47 7.23 -3.76 -1.80
CA LYS A 47 8.03 -4.80 -1.17
C LYS A 47 7.55 -6.16 -1.66
N MET A 48 8.49 -7.03 -2.03
CA MET A 48 8.19 -8.32 -2.66
C MET A 48 7.54 -9.37 -1.76
N GLY A 49 7.52 -9.18 -0.44
CA GLY A 49 7.07 -10.19 0.51
C GLY A 49 5.65 -10.72 0.21
N VAL A 50 4.70 -9.82 -0.09
CA VAL A 50 3.32 -10.22 -0.40
C VAL A 50 3.20 -10.93 -1.74
N PHE A 51 3.92 -10.46 -2.76
CA PHE A 51 3.90 -11.07 -4.09
C PHE A 51 4.53 -12.46 -4.08
N LYS A 52 5.61 -12.65 -3.31
CA LYS A 52 6.21 -13.97 -3.07
C LYS A 52 5.31 -14.89 -2.27
N ALA A 53 4.57 -14.38 -1.29
CA ALA A 53 3.59 -15.20 -0.57
C ALA A 53 2.43 -15.63 -1.47
N ALA A 54 1.92 -14.73 -2.32
CA ALA A 54 0.89 -15.05 -3.30
C ALA A 54 1.39 -16.04 -4.37
N GLU A 55 2.62 -15.88 -4.85
CA GLU A 55 3.29 -16.83 -5.76
C GLU A 55 3.37 -18.24 -5.15
N ASN A 56 3.78 -18.34 -3.89
CA ASN A 56 3.95 -19.62 -3.20
C ASN A 56 2.63 -20.29 -2.82
N SER A 57 1.63 -19.51 -2.41
CA SER A 57 0.34 -20.04 -1.93
C SER A 57 -0.71 -20.19 -3.03
N GLY A 58 -0.52 -19.54 -4.18
CA GLY A 58 -1.48 -19.54 -5.29
C GLY A 58 -2.71 -18.67 -5.05
N HIS A 59 -2.79 -17.97 -3.91
CA HIS A 59 -3.89 -17.06 -3.60
C HIS A 59 -3.92 -15.85 -4.55
N MET A 60 -5.12 -15.37 -4.83
CA MET A 60 -5.35 -14.16 -5.61
C MET A 60 -5.06 -12.92 -4.75
N ILE A 61 -4.50 -11.89 -5.38
CA ILE A 61 -4.41 -10.55 -4.82
C ILE A 61 -5.59 -9.74 -5.37
N GLN A 62 -6.35 -9.09 -4.50
CA GLN A 62 -7.41 -8.14 -4.85
C GLN A 62 -6.89 -6.70 -4.64
N PRO A 63 -6.46 -5.98 -5.69
CA PRO A 63 -5.90 -4.65 -5.49
C PRO A 63 -6.99 -3.61 -5.24
N LEU A 64 -6.69 -2.65 -4.37
CA LEU A 64 -7.49 -1.47 -4.10
C LEU A 64 -6.59 -0.23 -4.16
N VAL A 65 -7.00 0.76 -4.95
CA VAL A 65 -6.35 2.09 -4.99
C VAL A 65 -7.18 3.06 -4.17
N PHE A 66 -6.52 3.76 -3.23
CA PHE A 66 -7.06 4.93 -2.55
C PHE A 66 -6.45 6.18 -3.16
N CYS A 67 -7.28 7.17 -3.46
CA CYS A 67 -6.84 8.48 -3.93
C CYS A 67 -7.54 9.59 -3.15
N TYR A 68 -6.81 10.66 -2.85
CA TYR A 68 -7.31 11.88 -2.22
C TYR A 68 -7.22 13.06 -3.20
N ASP A 69 -8.20 13.96 -3.22
CA ASP A 69 -8.15 15.15 -4.11
C ASP A 69 -7.75 16.46 -3.40
N ASN A 70 -7.08 16.34 -2.25
CA ASN A 70 -6.56 17.46 -1.49
C ASN A 70 -5.08 17.23 -1.17
N THR A 71 -4.20 18.08 -1.71
CA THR A 71 -2.74 18.04 -1.51
C THR A 71 -2.31 18.23 -0.05
N GLN A 72 -3.19 18.78 0.79
CA GLN A 72 -2.93 18.89 2.23
C GLN A 72 -3.11 17.55 2.97
N VAL A 73 -3.72 16.56 2.32
CA VAL A 73 -3.78 15.17 2.79
C VAL A 73 -2.56 14.43 2.28
N ASP A 74 -1.42 14.76 2.89
CA ASP A 74 -0.13 14.15 2.60
C ASP A 74 0.34 13.33 3.81
N TRP A 75 0.38 12.01 3.62
CA TRP A 75 0.80 11.05 4.63
C TRP A 75 2.30 10.71 4.52
N GLY A 76 2.98 11.21 3.49
CA GLY A 76 4.41 10.98 3.23
C GLY A 76 5.33 11.68 4.22
N ASN A 77 6.58 11.21 4.28
CA ASN A 77 7.65 11.87 5.02
C ASN A 77 8.45 12.74 4.04
N THR A 78 8.29 14.06 4.10
CA THR A 78 9.01 15.01 3.23
C THR A 78 10.50 15.15 3.58
N GLY A 79 11.02 14.35 4.52
CA GLY A 79 12.43 14.36 4.90
C GLY A 79 12.84 15.55 5.77
N THR A 80 11.99 16.58 5.90
CA THR A 80 12.29 17.76 6.71
C THR A 80 11.23 18.12 7.74
N GLU A 81 9.91 17.88 7.58
CA GLU A 81 8.95 18.48 8.57
C GLU A 81 7.71 17.69 9.03
N LYS A 82 7.27 16.58 8.40
CA LYS A 82 6.09 15.83 8.90
C LYS A 82 6.32 14.33 8.98
N ASP A 83 6.29 13.80 10.21
CA ASP A 83 6.00 12.38 10.43
C ASP A 83 4.49 12.15 10.34
N LEU A 84 4.07 10.90 10.15
CA LEU A 84 2.65 10.53 10.02
C LEU A 84 1.77 11.12 11.14
N PHE A 85 2.27 11.21 12.37
CA PHE A 85 1.50 11.74 13.49
C PHE A 85 1.25 13.24 13.33
N LYS A 86 2.23 14.01 12.88
CA LYS A 86 2.04 15.44 12.57
C LYS A 86 1.02 15.63 11.45
N SER A 87 1.10 14.85 10.37
CA SER A 87 0.10 14.91 9.29
C SER A 87 -1.32 14.61 9.80
N ILE A 88 -1.49 13.61 10.68
CA ILE A 88 -2.77 13.31 11.32
C ILE A 88 -3.24 14.49 12.20
N LEU A 89 -2.37 15.05 13.03
CA LEU A 89 -2.71 16.18 13.88
C LEU A 89 -3.12 17.40 13.05
N ASP A 90 -2.41 17.71 11.98
CA ASP A 90 -2.73 18.83 11.09
C ASP A 90 -4.07 18.62 10.38
N PHE A 91 -4.34 17.39 9.92
CA PHE A 91 -5.61 17.03 9.31
C PHE A 91 -6.80 17.37 10.22
N TYR A 92 -6.72 16.97 11.49
CA TYR A 92 -7.79 17.24 12.45
C TYR A 92 -7.82 18.70 12.92
N LYS A 93 -6.67 19.28 13.27
CA LYS A 93 -6.60 20.66 13.79
C LYS A 93 -7.08 21.69 12.78
N ASN A 94 -6.67 21.52 11.52
CA ASN A 94 -7.01 22.46 10.45
C ASN A 94 -8.34 22.12 9.77
N LYS A 95 -9.06 21.10 10.26
CA LYS A 95 -10.34 20.64 9.69
C LYS A 95 -10.24 20.41 8.18
N ILE A 96 -9.18 19.71 7.77
CA ILE A 96 -8.92 19.44 6.37
C ILE A 96 -10.02 18.51 5.84
N HIS A 97 -10.66 18.90 4.75
CA HIS A 97 -11.66 18.10 4.05
C HIS A 97 -11.10 17.60 2.73
N THR A 98 -11.38 16.34 2.40
CA THR A 98 -10.94 15.71 1.14
C THR A 98 -12.01 14.75 0.65
N ASN A 99 -12.11 14.53 -0.65
CA ASN A 99 -12.85 13.38 -1.18
C ASN A 99 -11.91 12.19 -1.26
N VAL A 100 -12.44 11.02 -0.95
CA VAL A 100 -11.71 9.75 -1.09
C VAL A 100 -12.31 8.98 -2.25
N TYR A 101 -11.46 8.62 -3.20
CA TYR A 101 -11.82 7.75 -4.32
C TYR A 101 -11.22 6.36 -4.07
N CYS A 102 -12.03 5.34 -4.21
CA CYS A 102 -11.66 3.94 -3.98
C CYS A 102 -11.91 3.13 -5.26
N PHE A 103 -10.86 2.53 -5.80
CA PHE A 103 -10.95 1.74 -7.04
C PHE A 103 -10.50 0.30 -6.80
N TRP A 104 -11.46 -0.61 -6.78
CA TRP A 104 -11.18 -2.04 -6.87
C TRP A 104 -10.68 -2.35 -8.27
N MET A 105 -9.52 -2.98 -8.37
CA MET A 105 -8.98 -3.44 -9.64
C MET A 105 -9.29 -4.92 -9.84
N GLU A 106 -9.12 -5.42 -11.07
CA GLU A 106 -9.27 -6.85 -11.33
C GLU A 106 -8.35 -7.69 -10.41
N PRO A 107 -8.88 -8.78 -9.82
CA PRO A 107 -8.07 -9.75 -9.08
C PRO A 107 -6.92 -10.26 -9.95
N MET A 108 -5.78 -10.52 -9.33
CA MET A 108 -4.58 -10.94 -10.04
C MET A 108 -3.94 -12.16 -9.37
N LYS A 109 -3.42 -13.06 -10.21
CA LYS A 109 -2.62 -14.21 -9.79
C LYS A 109 -1.14 -13.89 -9.98
N VAL A 110 -0.31 -14.42 -9.09
CA VAL A 110 1.15 -14.36 -9.25
C VAL A 110 1.64 -15.73 -9.70
N GLY A 111 2.10 -15.84 -10.95
CA GLY A 111 2.71 -17.07 -11.47
C GLY A 111 4.11 -17.32 -10.91
N SER A 112 4.59 -18.55 -11.04
CA SER A 112 5.93 -18.94 -10.60
C SER A 112 7.02 -18.14 -11.32
N GLY A 113 7.84 -17.42 -10.57
CA GLY A 113 8.90 -16.55 -11.09
C GLY A 113 8.42 -15.16 -11.52
N GLU A 114 7.13 -14.85 -11.37
CA GLU A 114 6.55 -13.61 -11.89
C GLU A 114 6.39 -12.51 -10.84
N ALA A 115 6.68 -12.78 -9.57
CA ALA A 115 6.41 -11.85 -8.46
C ALA A 115 6.87 -10.39 -8.72
N GLN A 116 8.08 -10.19 -9.23
CA GLN A 116 8.60 -8.84 -9.51
C GLN A 116 7.84 -8.16 -10.65
N LYS A 117 7.69 -8.85 -11.79
CA LYS A 117 6.95 -8.36 -12.96
C LYS A 117 5.52 -7.96 -12.59
N VAL A 118 4.86 -8.80 -11.80
CA VAL A 118 3.48 -8.59 -11.36
C VAL A 118 3.37 -7.39 -10.41
N ALA A 119 4.33 -7.23 -9.49
CA ALA A 119 4.37 -6.08 -8.59
C ALA A 119 4.61 -4.77 -9.35
N ASP A 120 5.55 -4.74 -10.29
CA ASP A 120 5.88 -3.55 -11.07
C ASP A 120 4.72 -3.14 -11.98
N GLU A 121 4.06 -4.10 -12.61
CA GLU A 121 2.90 -3.85 -13.45
C GLU A 121 1.70 -3.35 -12.62
N LEU A 122 1.45 -3.95 -11.45
CA LEU A 122 0.41 -3.45 -10.55
C LEU A 122 0.70 -2.01 -10.12
N ARG A 123 1.92 -1.73 -9.66
CA ARG A 123 2.33 -0.38 -9.26
C ARG A 123 2.13 0.63 -10.40
N ARG A 124 2.56 0.27 -11.61
CA ARG A 124 2.40 1.11 -12.82
C ARG A 124 0.93 1.42 -13.09
N ARG A 125 0.05 0.42 -12.98
CA ARG A 125 -1.40 0.61 -13.17
C ARG A 125 -2.02 1.46 -12.06
N MET A 126 -1.66 1.22 -10.79
CA MET A 126 -2.17 2.01 -9.66
C MET A 126 -1.74 3.49 -9.77
N LEU A 127 -0.51 3.75 -10.22
CA LEU A 127 -0.02 5.11 -10.49
C LEU A 127 -0.85 5.88 -11.51
N ILE A 128 -1.51 5.20 -12.47
CA ILE A 128 -2.40 5.88 -13.43
C ILE A 128 -3.62 6.45 -12.70
N TYR A 129 -4.21 5.71 -11.77
CA TYR A 129 -5.33 6.16 -10.95
C TYR A 129 -4.89 7.30 -10.02
N ILE A 130 -3.80 7.11 -9.29
CA ILE A 130 -3.24 8.13 -8.40
C ILE A 130 -3.01 9.43 -9.16
N ARG A 131 -2.28 9.39 -10.28
CA ARG A 131 -2.03 10.59 -11.09
C ARG A 131 -3.28 11.19 -11.72
N ARG A 132 -4.39 10.46 -11.82
CA ARG A 132 -5.64 10.96 -12.40
C ARG A 132 -6.53 11.61 -11.35
N PHE A 133 -6.60 11.01 -10.16
CA PHE A 133 -7.55 11.38 -9.10
C PHE A 133 -6.91 12.15 -7.95
N GLU A 134 -5.60 12.02 -7.74
CA GLU A 134 -4.81 12.88 -6.84
C GLU A 134 -4.30 14.10 -7.59
N ARG A 135 -5.21 15.02 -7.90
CA ARG A 135 -4.91 16.33 -8.48
C ARG A 135 -5.66 17.39 -7.70
N GLU A 136 -5.07 18.57 -7.59
CA GLU A 136 -5.78 19.72 -7.04
C GLU A 136 -6.98 20.03 -7.93
N ARG A 137 -8.17 20.12 -7.33
CA ARG A 137 -9.42 20.45 -8.05
C ARG A 137 -9.41 21.82 -8.74
N ASN A 138 -8.49 22.71 -8.36
CA ASN A 138 -8.45 24.11 -8.79
C ASN A 138 -7.17 24.49 -9.57
N GLY A 139 -6.42 23.51 -10.08
CA GLY A 139 -5.23 23.71 -10.92
C GLY A 139 -5.50 23.60 -12.41
#